data_AF-A0A7V2W4S8-F1
#
_entry.id   AF-A0A7V2W4S8-F1
#
_cell.length_a   1.000
_cell.length_b   1.000
_cell.length_c   1.000
_cell.angle_alpha   90.00
_cell.angle_beta   90.00
_cell.angle_gamma   90.00
#
_symmetry.space_group_name_H-M   'P 1'
#
loop_
_entity.id
_entity.type
_entity.pdbx_description
1 polymer ?
#
loop_
_entity_poly.entity_id
_entity_poly.type
_entity_poly.pdbx_seq_one_letter_code
_entity_poly.pdbx_strand_id
1 'polypeptide(L)'
;MQRTTFKISGAEINAQLLDKIKNLFTGEGKDYEVVVSVHPKGSAKKESPGRLADRFEAAYQQWKSETALLSSGTALVTHPAYLEIMEMGEAVVPFILIKLMEDPHHLFYALFKITGENPVPKKHAGNLSQMTADWLDWGKRQGYLS
;
A
#
# COMPACT_ATOMS: atom_id res chain seq x y z
N MET A 1 -5.94 33.94 -10.57
CA MET A 1 -5.01 33.12 -9.76
C MET A 1 -4.68 31.88 -10.58
N GLN A 2 -3.45 31.74 -11.06
CA GLN A 2 -3.05 30.58 -11.87
C GLN A 2 -2.91 29.39 -10.93
N ARG A 3 -3.55 28.26 -11.26
CA ARG A 3 -3.43 27.00 -10.49
C ARG A 3 -2.77 25.98 -11.41
N THR A 4 -1.55 25.59 -11.09
CA THR A 4 -0.82 24.54 -11.80
C THR A 4 -0.81 23.28 -10.94
N THR A 5 -1.33 22.18 -11.49
CA THR A 5 -1.43 20.90 -10.78
C THR A 5 -0.27 19.99 -11.18
N PHE A 6 0.53 19.57 -10.21
CA PHE A 6 1.58 18.57 -10.42
C PHE A 6 1.16 17.24 -9.76
N LYS A 7 1.28 16.13 -10.50
CA LYS A 7 1.13 14.79 -9.96
C LYS A 7 2.51 14.30 -9.53
N ILE A 8 2.69 14.03 -8.24
CA ILE A 8 3.96 13.54 -7.68
C ILE A 8 3.68 12.20 -7.01
N SER A 9 4.54 11.21 -7.27
CA SER A 9 4.46 9.87 -6.68
C SER A 9 5.03 9.90 -5.26
N GLY A 10 4.50 9.08 -4.35
CA GLY A 10 4.74 9.16 -2.89
C GLY A 10 6.20 9.01 -2.45
N ALA A 11 7.08 8.45 -3.28
CA ALA A 11 8.48 8.20 -2.94
C ALA A 11 9.42 9.43 -3.04
N GLU A 12 8.96 10.58 -3.56
CA GLU A 12 9.83 11.73 -3.88
C GLU A 12 9.62 12.97 -3.00
N ILE A 13 8.92 12.85 -1.87
CA ILE A 13 8.75 13.98 -0.92
C ILE A 13 10.05 14.16 -0.08
N ASN A 14 11.15 14.53 -0.75
CA ASN A 14 12.41 14.91 -0.12
C ASN A 14 12.62 16.43 -0.21
N ALA A 15 13.42 17.01 0.69
CA ALA A 15 13.70 18.46 0.76
C ALA A 15 14.16 19.08 -0.59
N GLN A 16 14.80 18.29 -1.45
CA GLN A 16 15.23 18.71 -2.80
C GLN A 16 14.06 19.04 -3.74
N LEU A 17 12.88 18.44 -3.52
CA LEU A 17 11.66 18.71 -4.29
C LEU A 17 11.07 20.08 -3.94
N LEU A 18 11.09 20.45 -2.65
CA LEU A 18 10.62 21.75 -2.19
C LEU A 18 11.48 22.88 -2.75
N ASP A 19 12.81 22.70 -2.81
CA ASP A 19 13.71 23.67 -3.40
C ASP A 19 13.51 23.80 -4.92
N LYS A 20 13.27 22.69 -5.63
CA LYS A 20 12.90 22.74 -7.06
C LYS A 20 11.59 23.49 -7.30
N ILE A 21 10.57 23.25 -6.47
CA ILE A 21 9.27 23.94 -6.56
C ILE A 21 9.47 25.43 -6.30
N LYS A 22 10.18 25.83 -5.23
CA LYS A 22 10.48 27.25 -4.94
C LYS A 22 11.21 27.91 -6.10
N ASN A 23 12.24 27.26 -6.65
CA ASN A 23 13.05 27.79 -7.75
C ASN A 23 12.24 28.00 -9.04
N LEU A 24 11.23 27.17 -9.30
CA LEU A 24 10.33 27.30 -10.47
C LEU A 24 9.35 28.48 -10.37
N PHE A 25 9.08 28.98 -9.16
CA PHE A 25 8.16 30.10 -8.94
C PHE A 25 8.89 31.42 -8.58
N THR A 26 10.22 31.42 -8.55
CA THR A 26 11.04 32.65 -8.41
C THR A 26 11.02 33.50 -9.68
N GLY A 27 9.94 34.26 -9.83
CA GLY A 27 9.79 35.32 -10.81
C GLY A 27 8.85 36.39 -10.25
N GLU A 28 9.38 37.60 -10.07
CA GLU A 28 8.67 38.83 -9.71
C GLU A 28 7.85 38.81 -8.40
N GLY A 29 8.53 39.01 -7.27
CA GLY A 29 7.99 39.72 -6.09
C GLY A 29 6.70 39.19 -5.45
N LYS A 30 6.35 37.92 -5.67
CA LYS A 30 5.16 37.30 -5.10
C LYS A 30 5.57 36.29 -4.05
N ASP A 31 5.05 36.45 -2.85
CA ASP A 31 5.11 35.43 -1.80
C ASP A 31 4.16 34.29 -2.19
N TYR A 32 4.72 33.09 -2.36
CA TYR A 32 3.94 31.89 -2.65
C TYR A 32 3.81 31.04 -1.39
N GLU A 33 2.57 30.82 -0.93
CA GLU A 33 2.29 29.81 0.07
C GLU A 33 2.11 28.44 -0.61
N VAL A 34 3.05 27.52 -0.38
CA VAL A 34 2.98 26.16 -0.91
C VAL A 34 2.18 25.29 0.05
N VAL A 35 0.89 25.11 -0.22
CA VAL A 35 0.04 24.19 0.54
C VAL A 35 0.11 22.79 -0.10
N VAL A 36 0.86 21.88 0.52
CA VAL A 36 0.93 20.47 0.10
C VAL A 36 -0.30 19.74 0.64
N SER A 37 -1.30 19.52 -0.21
CA SER A 37 -2.43 18.64 0.11
C SER A 37 -2.12 17.22 -0.36
N VAL A 38 -1.72 16.35 0.58
CA VAL A 38 -1.63 14.91 0.32
C VAL A 38 -3.06 14.40 0.10
N HIS A 39 -3.40 14.10 -1.14
CA HIS A 39 -4.66 13.46 -1.47
C HIS A 39 -4.44 11.95 -1.43
N PRO A 40 -4.94 11.22 -0.42
CA PRO A 40 -4.97 9.76 -0.48
C PRO A 40 -5.72 9.36 -1.75
N LYS A 41 -5.05 8.54 -2.57
CA LYS A 41 -5.51 8.18 -3.91
C LYS A 41 -6.60 7.13 -3.79
N GLY A 42 -7.83 7.56 -3.52
CA GLY A 42 -8.98 6.68 -3.46
C GLY A 42 -10.11 7.30 -2.65
N SER A 43 -11.15 7.74 -3.35
CA SER A 43 -12.46 8.08 -2.77
C SER A 43 -13.15 6.81 -2.25
N ALA A 44 -12.65 6.23 -1.16
CA ALA A 44 -13.38 5.24 -0.39
C ALA A 44 -14.32 5.98 0.57
N LYS A 45 -15.60 5.59 0.61
CA LYS A 45 -16.53 5.98 1.68
C LYS A 45 -15.80 5.87 3.02
N LYS A 46 -15.85 6.89 3.88
CA LYS A 46 -15.26 6.85 5.24
C LYS A 46 -15.91 5.72 6.04
N GLU A 47 -15.36 4.53 5.92
CA GLU A 47 -15.67 3.36 6.72
C GLU A 47 -14.90 3.47 8.04
N SER A 48 -15.57 3.19 9.16
CA SER A 48 -14.89 3.15 10.45
C SER A 48 -13.83 2.04 10.47
N PRO A 49 -12.69 2.21 11.14
CA PRO A 49 -11.64 1.18 11.21
C PRO A 49 -12.14 -0.21 11.62
N GLY A 50 -13.11 -0.29 12.55
CA GLY A 50 -13.70 -1.58 12.96
C GLY A 50 -14.43 -2.30 11.82
N ARG A 51 -15.30 -1.60 11.09
CA ARG A 51 -15.99 -2.18 9.91
C ARG A 51 -15.02 -2.60 8.81
N LEU A 52 -13.94 -1.84 8.61
CA LEU A 52 -12.91 -2.20 7.64
C LEU A 52 -12.19 -3.49 8.06
N ALA A 53 -11.85 -3.62 9.34
CA ALA A 53 -11.23 -4.83 9.89
C ALA A 53 -12.16 -6.04 9.77
N ASP A 54 -13.44 -5.89 10.10
CA ASP A 54 -14.44 -6.96 9.97
C ASP A 54 -14.58 -7.42 8.52
N ARG A 55 -14.63 -6.48 7.56
CA ARG A 55 -14.74 -6.79 6.13
C ARG A 55 -13.48 -7.46 5.61
N PHE A 56 -12.31 -6.97 6.00
CA PHE A 56 -11.03 -7.60 5.68
C PHE A 56 -10.97 -9.04 6.21
N GLU A 57 -11.32 -9.26 7.47
CA GLU A 57 -11.27 -10.59 8.08
C GLU A 57 -12.26 -11.55 7.38
N ALA A 58 -13.48 -11.10 7.09
CA ALA A 58 -14.47 -11.89 6.37
C ALA A 58 -13.95 -12.30 4.97
N ALA A 59 -13.42 -11.35 4.19
CA ALA A 59 -12.87 -11.62 2.87
C ALA A 59 -11.64 -12.54 2.95
N TYR A 60 -10.75 -12.34 3.93
CA TYR A 60 -9.57 -13.17 4.14
C TYR A 60 -9.94 -14.62 4.48
N GLN A 61 -10.88 -14.84 5.40
CA GLN A 61 -11.33 -16.18 5.79
C GLN A 61 -12.06 -16.88 4.65
N GLN A 62 -12.89 -16.14 3.90
CA GLN A 62 -13.54 -16.69 2.71
C GLN A 62 -12.49 -17.15 1.69
N TRP A 63 -11.56 -16.27 1.32
CA TRP A 63 -10.47 -16.61 0.42
C TRP A 63 -9.69 -17.84 0.90
N LYS A 64 -9.24 -17.82 2.16
CA LYS A 64 -8.44 -18.92 2.74
C LYS A 64 -9.17 -20.26 2.68
N SER A 65 -10.46 -20.29 3.02
CA SER A 65 -11.26 -21.52 3.01
C SER A 65 -11.53 -22.03 1.59
N GLU A 66 -11.92 -21.15 0.66
CA GLU A 66 -12.28 -21.52 -0.71
C GLU A 66 -11.05 -21.86 -1.57
N THR A 67 -9.87 -21.37 -1.20
CA THR A 67 -8.63 -21.62 -1.96
C THR A 67 -7.69 -22.65 -1.32
N ALA A 68 -8.04 -23.24 -0.17
CA ALA A 68 -7.16 -24.16 0.57
C ALA A 68 -6.67 -25.37 -0.24
N LEU A 69 -7.44 -25.82 -1.24
CA LEU A 69 -7.13 -26.97 -2.10
C LEU A 69 -6.65 -26.58 -3.50
N LEU A 70 -6.45 -25.29 -3.78
CA LEU A 70 -6.05 -24.80 -5.09
C LEU A 70 -4.52 -24.75 -5.20
N SER A 71 -3.98 -25.48 -6.18
CA SER A 71 -2.55 -25.41 -6.53
C SER A 71 -2.21 -24.33 -7.57
N SER A 72 -3.21 -23.59 -8.06
CA SER A 72 -3.04 -22.59 -9.11
C SER A 72 -2.85 -21.19 -8.52
N GLY A 73 -1.64 -20.64 -8.68
CA GLY A 73 -1.33 -19.26 -8.31
C GLY A 73 -2.29 -18.24 -8.95
N THR A 74 -2.68 -18.46 -10.21
CA THR A 74 -3.66 -17.60 -10.89
C THR A 74 -5.01 -17.66 -10.20
N ALA A 75 -5.51 -18.86 -9.89
CA ALA A 75 -6.82 -19.02 -9.24
C ALA A 75 -6.87 -18.37 -7.85
N LEU A 76 -5.75 -18.42 -7.12
CA LEU A 76 -5.60 -17.76 -5.81
C LEU A 76 -5.75 -16.24 -5.91
N VAL A 77 -5.08 -15.60 -6.88
CA VAL A 77 -5.03 -14.13 -6.99
C VAL A 77 -6.20 -13.53 -7.78
N THR A 78 -6.94 -14.34 -8.54
CA THR A 78 -8.17 -13.92 -9.23
C THR A 78 -9.44 -14.25 -8.44
N HIS A 79 -9.31 -14.81 -7.23
CA HIS A 79 -10.45 -15.14 -6.39
C HIS A 79 -11.23 -13.88 -5.98
N PRO A 80 -12.58 -13.84 -6.05
CA PRO A 80 -13.36 -12.65 -5.74
C PRO A 80 -13.03 -12.01 -4.38
N ALA A 81 -12.91 -12.83 -3.33
CA ALA A 81 -12.55 -12.34 -1.99
C ALA A 81 -11.12 -11.77 -1.91
N TYR A 82 -10.19 -12.27 -2.73
CA TYR A 82 -8.84 -11.72 -2.82
C TYR A 82 -8.82 -10.38 -3.57
N LEU A 83 -9.64 -10.26 -4.63
CA LEU A 83 -9.85 -8.99 -5.32
C LEU A 83 -10.46 -7.95 -4.37
N GLU A 84 -11.42 -8.34 -3.53
CA GLU A 84 -12.04 -7.44 -2.55
C GLU A 84 -11.00 -6.88 -1.56
N ILE A 85 -10.10 -7.73 -1.05
CA ILE A 85 -8.97 -7.27 -0.20
C ILE A 85 -8.12 -6.24 -0.93
N MET A 86 -7.83 -6.45 -2.22
CA MET A 86 -7.07 -5.48 -3.01
C MET A 86 -7.83 -4.16 -3.25
N GLU A 87 -9.15 -4.22 -3.43
CA GLU A 87 -10.01 -3.05 -3.61
C GLU A 87 -10.15 -2.20 -2.34
N MET A 88 -9.95 -2.79 -1.15
CA MET A 88 -9.89 -2.04 0.11
C MET A 88 -8.69 -1.09 0.19
N GLY A 89 -7.64 -1.32 -0.61
CA GLY A 89 -6.51 -0.41 -0.79
C GLY A 89 -5.59 -0.28 0.43
N GLU A 90 -4.93 0.87 0.55
CA GLU A 90 -3.83 1.09 1.51
C GLU A 90 -4.25 0.92 2.98
N ALA A 91 -5.53 1.16 3.29
CA ALA A 91 -6.05 1.07 4.65
C ALA A 91 -5.99 -0.35 5.26
N VAL A 92 -5.86 -1.39 4.44
CA VAL A 92 -5.76 -2.78 4.91
C VAL A 92 -4.33 -3.33 4.96
N VAL A 93 -3.33 -2.53 4.57
CA VAL A 93 -1.91 -2.93 4.60
C VAL A 93 -1.48 -3.42 5.99
N PRO A 94 -1.80 -2.76 7.12
CA PRO A 94 -1.49 -3.28 8.45
C PRO A 94 -2.08 -4.67 8.71
N PHE A 95 -3.32 -4.91 8.29
CA PHE A 95 -3.99 -6.19 8.52
C PHE A 95 -3.34 -7.30 7.69
N ILE A 96 -2.97 -7.03 6.45
CA ILE A 96 -2.25 -7.99 5.60
C ILE A 96 -0.87 -8.32 6.18
N LEU A 97 -0.15 -7.32 6.70
CA LEU A 97 1.15 -7.51 7.34
C LEU A 97 1.03 -8.38 8.61
N ILE A 98 -0.01 -8.19 9.41
CA ILE A 98 -0.28 -9.05 10.58
C ILE A 98 -0.56 -10.48 10.12
N LYS A 99 -1.41 -10.69 9.09
CA LYS A 99 -1.70 -12.03 8.57
C LYS A 99 -0.47 -12.73 7.98
N LEU A 100 0.47 -11.99 7.38
CA LEU A 100 1.74 -12.56 6.91
C LEU A 100 2.57 -13.20 8.02
N MET A 101 2.42 -12.75 9.28
CA MET A 101 3.09 -13.37 10.43
C MET A 101 2.49 -14.74 10.76
N GLU A 102 1.20 -14.93 10.50
CA GLU A 102 0.46 -16.17 10.77
C GLU A 102 0.60 -17.16 9.61
N ASP A 103 0.47 -16.67 8.38
CA ASP A 103 0.45 -17.48 7.17
C ASP A 103 1.11 -16.72 6.00
N PRO A 104 2.41 -16.97 5.74
CA PRO A 104 3.20 -16.18 4.79
C PRO A 104 2.87 -16.47 3.31
N HIS A 105 1.79 -17.19 3.01
CA HIS A 105 1.49 -17.60 1.64
C HIS A 105 0.56 -16.61 0.92
N HIS A 106 0.92 -16.28 -0.32
CA HIS A 106 0.13 -15.56 -1.33
C HIS A 106 -0.32 -14.11 -1.01
N LEU A 107 -0.16 -13.60 0.21
CA LEU A 107 -0.50 -12.20 0.55
C LEU A 107 0.53 -11.18 0.05
N PHE A 108 1.75 -11.60 -0.29
CA PHE A 108 2.77 -10.70 -0.87
C PHE A 108 2.31 -10.00 -2.14
N TYR A 109 1.51 -10.70 -2.97
CA TYR A 109 1.01 -10.12 -4.20
C TYR A 109 -0.02 -9.01 -3.92
N ALA A 110 -0.91 -9.19 -2.93
CA ALA A 110 -1.83 -8.15 -2.50
C ALA A 110 -1.08 -6.92 -2.00
N LEU A 111 -0.03 -7.10 -1.18
CA LEU A 111 0.80 -5.98 -0.73
C LEU A 111 1.45 -5.24 -1.90
N PHE A 112 2.11 -5.96 -2.81
CA PHE A 112 2.70 -5.35 -4.01
C PHE A 112 1.65 -4.59 -4.85
N LYS A 113 0.45 -5.14 -5.02
CA LYS A 113 -0.60 -4.52 -5.83
C LYS A 113 -1.20 -3.28 -5.18
N ILE A 114 -1.34 -3.27 -3.85
CA ILE A 114 -1.89 -2.16 -3.09
C ILE A 114 -0.85 -1.04 -2.95
N THR A 115 0.38 -1.37 -2.56
CA THR A 115 1.42 -0.38 -2.20
C THR A 115 2.26 0.04 -3.41
N GLY A 116 2.35 -0.81 -4.43
CA GLY A 116 3.29 -0.64 -5.54
C GLY A 116 4.74 -0.95 -5.18
N GLU A 117 5.02 -1.37 -3.94
CA GLU A 117 6.36 -1.60 -3.41
C GLU A 117 6.77 -3.06 -3.49
N ASN A 118 8.08 -3.31 -3.61
CA ASN A 118 8.65 -4.65 -3.50
C ASN A 118 9.95 -4.62 -2.70
N PRO A 119 9.90 -4.76 -1.36
CA PRO A 119 11.07 -4.70 -0.50
C PRO A 119 11.92 -5.97 -0.54
N VAL A 120 11.44 -7.04 -1.18
CA VAL A 120 12.13 -8.34 -1.24
C VAL A 120 13.30 -8.28 -2.22
N PRO A 121 14.55 -8.42 -1.76
CA PRO A 121 15.70 -8.52 -2.65
C PRO A 121 15.69 -9.86 -3.39
N LYS A 122 16.28 -9.89 -4.60
CA LYS A 122 16.31 -11.10 -5.46
C LYS A 122 16.82 -12.37 -4.75
N LYS A 123 17.77 -12.22 -3.81
CA LYS A 123 18.33 -13.34 -3.02
C LYS A 123 17.35 -13.97 -2.04
N HIS A 124 16.30 -13.25 -1.64
CA HIS A 124 15.27 -13.76 -0.72
C HIS A 124 14.04 -14.29 -1.48
N ALA A 125 13.95 -14.05 -2.79
CA ALA A 125 12.83 -14.50 -3.61
C ALA A 125 12.66 -16.03 -3.54
N GLY A 126 11.43 -16.48 -3.26
CA GLY A 126 11.10 -17.89 -3.07
C GLY A 126 11.35 -18.41 -1.65
N ASN A 127 12.03 -17.66 -0.78
CA ASN A 127 12.13 -17.98 0.64
C ASN A 127 11.07 -17.20 1.43
N LEU A 128 9.93 -17.84 1.68
CA LEU A 128 8.77 -17.20 2.32
C LEU A 128 9.10 -16.55 3.67
N SER A 129 9.95 -17.17 4.48
CA SER A 129 10.36 -16.61 5.77
C SER A 129 11.13 -15.31 5.61
N GLN A 130 12.12 -15.27 4.71
CA GLN A 130 12.88 -14.06 4.42
C GLN A 130 12.02 -12.98 3.76
N MET A 131 11.14 -13.38 2.83
CA MET A 131 10.19 -12.46 2.18
C MET A 131 9.24 -11.81 3.18
N THR A 132 8.71 -12.60 4.14
CA THR A 132 7.90 -12.09 5.25
C THR A 132 8.69 -11.10 6.08
N ALA A 133 9.93 -11.43 6.47
CA ALA A 133 10.77 -10.52 7.24
C ALA A 133 11.00 -9.18 6.50
N ASP A 134 11.31 -9.22 5.19
CA ASP A 134 11.50 -8.01 4.38
C ASP A 134 10.25 -7.12 4.33
N TRP A 135 9.07 -7.73 4.20
CA TRP A 135 7.79 -7.02 4.21
C TRP A 135 7.42 -6.46 5.58
N LEU A 136 7.67 -7.20 6.66
CA LEU A 136 7.42 -6.73 8.03
C LEU A 136 8.36 -5.56 8.39
N ASP A 137 9.64 -5.66 8.03
CA ASP A 137 10.60 -4.59 8.24
C ASP A 137 10.27 -3.34 7.42
N TRP A 138 9.81 -3.52 6.19
CA TRP A 138 9.27 -2.43 5.39
C TRP A 138 8.03 -1.81 6.07
N GLY A 139 7.10 -2.62 6.56
CA GLY A 139 5.89 -2.18 7.25
C GLY A 139 6.19 -1.32 8.48
N LYS A 140 7.18 -1.73 9.28
CA LYS A 140 7.68 -0.95 10.42
C LYS A 140 8.27 0.39 10.00
N ARG A 141 9.11 0.41 8.96
CA ARG A 141 9.72 1.66 8.44
C ARG A 141 8.68 2.65 7.90
N GLN A 142 7.57 2.16 7.36
CA GLN A 142 6.45 2.99 6.88
C GLN A 142 5.46 3.38 7.99
N GLY A 143 5.62 2.87 9.21
CA GLY A 143 4.71 3.15 10.33
C GLY A 143 3.40 2.35 10.32
N TYR A 144 3.32 1.27 9.54
CA TYR A 144 2.17 0.36 9.53
C TYR A 144 2.16 -0.62 10.72
N LEU A 145 3.34 -0.89 11.27
CA LEU A 145 3.55 -1.74 12.43
C LEU A 145 4.33 -0.95 13.48
N SER A 146 3.86 -0.98 14.72
CA SER A 146 4.51 -0.37 15.89
C SER A 146 5.46 -1.33 16.60
#